data_AF-A0A948BQR3-F1
#
_entry.id   AF-A0A948BQR3-F1
#
_cell.length_a   1.000
_cell.length_b   1.000
_cell.length_c   1.000
_cell.angle_alpha   90.00
_cell.angle_beta   90.00
_cell.angle_gamma   90.00
#
_symmetry.space_group_name_H-M   'P 1'
#
loop_
_entity.id
_entity.type
_entity.pdbx_description
1 polymer ?
#
loop_
_entity_poly.entity_id
_entity_poly.type
_entity_poly.pdbx_seq_one_letter_code
_entity_poly.pdbx_strand_id
1 'polypeptide(L)'
;LFSVITLAVVIGAVAMTIQTVSAEIELNNEISNEATAEVSESNITIEKPTPSALHKKKLKKKAVKEAIKKPNTLKEKSVIKKANNVIKKKPIIRKEIKKETTKVKRAELKERREQITATVKAGLTDEQKEKLAQRREEFKQRITEKRKTRITAFEKKMTKRLQAAVNRLDKLADRIQSRLEKISDRVDITEATALISNIKEDIQDLHTWIGNLSSKLESVYASDDPKAIFEEVRAEVKEIVSEIKATHRALVEVVASLKTSIKEAAADDAATANE
;
A
#
# COMPACT_ATOMS: atom_id res chain seq x y z
N LEU A 1 -10.61 46.57 -33.64
CA LEU A 1 -11.27 46.83 -32.34
C LEU A 1 -11.76 45.57 -31.63
N PHE A 2 -12.37 44.60 -32.30
CA PHE A 2 -12.91 43.38 -31.65
C PHE A 2 -11.86 42.49 -30.96
N SER A 3 -10.61 42.42 -31.45
CA SER A 3 -9.56 41.57 -30.84
C SER A 3 -8.95 42.12 -29.54
N VAL A 4 -9.12 43.40 -29.23
CA VAL A 4 -8.57 44.01 -28.01
C VAL A 4 -9.55 43.88 -26.84
N ILE A 5 -10.85 43.84 -27.14
CA ILE A 5 -11.92 43.72 -26.15
C ILE A 5 -11.93 42.30 -25.53
N THR A 6 -11.64 41.27 -26.31
CA THR A 6 -11.59 39.88 -25.82
C THR A 6 -10.43 39.62 -24.87
N LEU A 7 -9.27 40.27 -25.07
CA LEU A 7 -8.10 40.08 -24.20
C LEU A 7 -8.30 40.73 -22.82
N ALA A 8 -8.94 41.90 -22.76
CA ALA A 8 -9.20 42.60 -21.49
C ALA A 8 -10.19 41.84 -20.58
N VAL A 9 -11.20 41.18 -21.16
CA VAL A 9 -12.18 40.38 -20.42
C VAL A 9 -11.52 39.13 -19.80
N VAL A 10 -10.59 38.49 -20.51
CA VAL A 10 -9.86 37.31 -20.01
C VAL A 10 -8.93 37.69 -18.86
N ILE A 11 -8.23 38.83 -18.95
CA ILE A 11 -7.32 39.29 -17.88
C ILE A 11 -8.11 39.65 -16.61
N GLY A 12 -9.29 40.26 -16.75
CA GLY A 12 -10.17 40.57 -15.61
C GLY A 12 -10.66 39.33 -14.85
N ALA A 13 -11.01 38.25 -15.57
CA ALA A 13 -11.46 37.00 -14.96
C ALA A 13 -10.35 36.28 -14.18
N VAL A 14 -9.10 36.38 -14.63
CA VAL A 14 -7.94 35.81 -13.94
C VAL A 14 -7.61 36.59 -12.67
N ALA A 15 -7.76 37.92 -12.66
CA ALA A 15 -7.50 38.71 -11.46
C ALA A 15 -8.52 38.42 -10.32
N MET A 16 -9.79 38.21 -10.65
CA MET A 16 -10.84 37.91 -9.66
C MET A 16 -10.68 36.51 -9.03
N THR A 17 -10.12 35.55 -9.76
CA THR A 17 -9.86 34.20 -9.22
C THR A 17 -8.62 34.14 -8.33
N ILE A 18 -7.62 35.00 -8.54
CA ILE A 18 -6.45 35.06 -7.65
C ILE A 18 -6.81 35.66 -6.28
N GLN A 19 -7.71 36.65 -6.23
CA GLN A 19 -8.13 37.27 -4.95
C GLN A 19 -8.96 36.33 -4.06
N THR A 20 -9.72 35.41 -4.64
CA THR A 20 -10.52 34.44 -3.86
C THR A 20 -9.67 33.31 -3.26
N VAL A 21 -8.65 32.85 -3.97
CA VAL A 21 -7.73 31.81 -3.47
C VAL A 21 -6.85 32.32 -2.32
N SER A 22 -6.41 33.58 -2.35
CA SER A 22 -5.61 34.14 -1.23
C SER A 22 -6.41 34.24 0.08
N ALA A 23 -7.72 34.53 0.01
CA ALA A 23 -8.56 34.60 1.21
C ALA A 23 -8.84 33.21 1.85
N GLU A 24 -8.93 32.15 1.04
CA GLU A 24 -9.11 30.78 1.55
C GLU A 24 -7.84 30.20 2.21
N ILE A 25 -6.65 30.68 1.84
CA ILE A 25 -5.39 30.23 2.43
C ILE A 25 -5.19 30.82 3.84
N GLU A 26 -5.61 32.06 4.08
CA GLU A 26 -5.51 32.69 5.41
C GLU A 26 -6.45 32.03 6.44
N LEU A 27 -7.66 31.67 6.02
CA LEU A 27 -8.67 31.07 6.92
C LEU A 27 -8.32 29.63 7.34
N ASN A 28 -7.61 28.87 6.51
CA ASN A 28 -7.16 27.52 6.84
C ASN A 28 -5.96 27.48 7.81
N ASN A 29 -5.16 28.55 7.88
CA ASN A 29 -4.04 28.63 8.82
C ASN A 29 -4.48 28.98 10.25
N GLU A 30 -5.57 29.71 10.43
CA GLU A 30 -6.12 29.99 11.76
C GLU A 30 -6.77 28.75 12.40
N ILE A 31 -7.52 27.95 11.61
CA ILE A 31 -8.18 26.73 12.11
C ILE A 31 -7.17 25.66 12.56
N SER A 32 -5.97 25.63 11.97
CA SER A 32 -4.94 24.66 12.36
C SER A 32 -4.27 24.99 13.70
N ASN A 33 -4.27 26.25 14.13
CA ASN A 33 -3.62 26.65 15.38
C ASN A 33 -4.55 26.48 16.59
N GLU A 34 -5.86 26.69 16.42
CA GLU A 34 -6.83 26.57 17.52
C GLU A 34 -7.08 25.09 17.93
N ALA A 35 -7.02 24.15 16.98
CA ALA A 35 -7.22 22.73 17.25
C ALA A 35 -6.04 22.05 18.00
N THR A 36 -4.92 22.75 18.21
CA THR A 36 -3.75 22.20 18.93
C THR A 36 -3.67 22.62 20.40
N ALA A 37 -4.50 23.58 20.85
CA ALA A 37 -4.48 24.05 22.23
C ALA A 37 -5.35 23.23 23.21
N GLU A 38 -6.35 22.47 22.74
CA GLU A 38 -7.33 21.81 23.63
C GLU A 38 -7.04 20.32 23.96
N VAL A 39 -5.95 19.72 23.48
CA VAL A 39 -5.67 18.27 23.65
C VAL A 39 -4.64 17.97 24.76
N SER A 40 -4.15 18.98 25.49
CA SER A 40 -3.02 18.82 26.42
C SER A 40 -3.36 18.38 27.86
N GLU A 41 -4.63 18.20 28.27
CA GLU A 41 -4.95 17.97 29.70
C GLU A 41 -5.61 16.63 30.09
N SER A 42 -5.74 15.64 29.19
CA SER A 42 -6.20 14.31 29.61
C SER A 42 -5.05 13.42 30.12
N ASN A 43 -4.57 13.75 31.32
CA ASN A 43 -3.55 13.01 32.06
C ASN A 43 -4.10 11.66 32.59
N ILE A 44 -4.17 10.64 31.72
CA ILE A 44 -4.56 9.28 32.10
C ILE A 44 -3.39 8.64 32.85
N THR A 45 -3.48 8.65 34.18
CA THR A 45 -2.56 7.95 35.07
C THR A 45 -2.80 6.45 34.93
N ILE A 46 -1.94 5.77 34.17
CA ILE A 46 -1.92 4.30 34.08
C ILE A 46 -1.15 3.77 35.28
N GLU A 47 -1.88 3.36 36.32
CA GLU A 47 -1.29 2.62 37.45
C GLU A 47 -0.62 1.33 36.93
N LYS A 48 0.70 1.27 37.09
CA LYS A 48 1.48 0.07 36.77
C LYS A 48 1.09 -1.06 37.75
N PRO A 49 0.79 -2.27 37.26
CA PRO A 49 0.44 -3.39 38.12
C PRO A 49 1.64 -3.78 39.01
N THR A 50 1.38 -3.82 40.31
CA THR A 50 2.35 -4.14 41.38
C THR A 50 2.96 -5.55 41.20
N PRO A 51 4.29 -5.72 41.36
CA PRO A 51 5.03 -6.95 41.01
C PRO A 51 4.81 -8.16 41.95
N SER A 52 3.89 -8.08 42.92
CA SER A 52 3.66 -9.08 43.97
C SER A 52 3.04 -10.41 43.47
N ALA A 53 2.32 -10.40 42.33
CA ALA A 53 1.59 -11.58 41.86
C ALA A 53 2.43 -12.58 41.03
N LEU A 54 3.62 -12.20 40.56
CA LEU A 54 4.44 -13.06 39.68
C LEU A 54 5.32 -14.06 40.46
N HIS A 55 5.63 -13.80 41.74
CA HIS A 55 6.52 -14.66 42.52
C HIS A 55 5.84 -15.89 43.14
N LYS A 56 4.54 -15.84 43.44
CA LYS A 56 3.78 -16.99 44.00
C LYS A 56 3.51 -18.11 42.99
N LYS A 57 3.59 -17.84 41.68
CA LYS A 57 3.41 -18.87 40.63
C LYS A 57 4.65 -19.73 40.36
N LYS A 58 5.86 -19.24 40.66
CA LYS A 58 7.11 -20.01 40.45
C LYS A 58 7.35 -21.08 41.53
N LEU A 59 6.93 -20.85 42.77
CA LEU A 59 7.09 -21.82 43.87
C LEU A 59 6.14 -23.04 43.75
N LYS A 60 4.90 -22.86 43.28
CA LYS A 60 3.95 -23.99 43.12
C LYS A 60 4.30 -24.95 41.96
N LYS A 61 5.10 -24.53 40.98
CA LYS A 61 5.51 -25.40 39.85
C LYS A 61 6.69 -26.32 40.19
N LYS A 62 7.52 -25.99 41.18
CA LYS A 62 8.63 -26.86 41.61
C LYS A 62 8.13 -28.06 42.43
N ALA A 63 7.21 -27.83 43.38
CA ALA A 63 6.64 -28.90 44.20
C ALA A 63 5.84 -29.95 43.40
N VAL A 64 5.15 -29.54 42.33
CA VAL A 64 4.38 -30.48 41.49
C VAL A 64 5.29 -31.32 40.58
N LYS A 65 6.50 -30.84 40.25
CA LYS A 65 7.43 -31.59 39.38
C LYS A 65 8.19 -32.68 40.12
N GLU A 66 8.26 -32.61 41.46
CA GLU A 66 8.99 -33.57 42.29
C GLU A 66 8.12 -34.74 42.76
N ALA A 67 6.79 -34.60 42.76
CA ALA A 67 5.83 -35.66 43.09
C ALA A 67 5.52 -36.62 41.93
N ILE A 68 6.08 -36.43 40.73
CA ILE A 68 5.89 -37.32 39.57
C ILE A 68 7.12 -38.25 39.44
N LYS A 69 7.41 -39.01 40.51
CA LYS A 69 8.37 -40.12 40.49
C LYS A 69 7.59 -41.42 40.31
N LYS A 70 7.45 -41.80 39.03
CA LYS A 70 7.15 -43.13 38.43
C LYS A 70 6.24 -44.11 39.22
N PRO A 71 4.95 -44.25 38.84
CA PRO A 71 4.15 -45.41 39.21
C PRO A 71 4.53 -46.65 38.38
N ASN A 72 4.94 -47.72 39.05
CA ASN A 72 5.43 -48.96 38.43
C ASN A 72 4.44 -50.13 38.59
N THR A 73 3.14 -49.91 38.36
CA THR A 73 2.16 -51.01 38.28
C THR A 73 1.20 -50.83 37.10
N LEU A 74 0.92 -51.95 36.39
CA LEU A 74 0.12 -52.00 35.16
C LEU A 74 -1.35 -51.56 35.34
N LYS A 75 -1.86 -51.50 36.57
CA LYS A 75 -3.23 -51.04 36.88
C LYS A 75 -3.37 -49.51 36.94
N GLU A 76 -2.27 -48.76 37.05
CA GLU A 76 -2.29 -47.29 37.15
C GLU A 76 -2.27 -46.59 35.78
N LYS A 77 -1.76 -47.26 34.74
CA LYS A 77 -1.74 -46.75 33.36
C LYS A 77 -3.16 -46.58 32.76
N SER A 78 -4.15 -47.35 33.22
CA SER A 78 -5.54 -47.26 32.75
C SER A 78 -6.27 -46.05 33.36
N VAL A 79 -5.98 -45.72 34.62
CA VAL A 79 -6.51 -44.53 35.32
C VAL A 79 -5.90 -43.25 34.73
N ILE A 80 -4.60 -43.25 34.42
CA ILE A 80 -3.91 -42.11 33.76
C ILE A 80 -4.41 -41.90 32.32
N LYS A 81 -4.74 -42.95 31.56
CA LYS A 81 -5.37 -42.81 30.23
C LYS A 81 -6.76 -42.17 30.29
N LYS A 82 -7.60 -42.53 31.29
CA LYS A 82 -8.91 -41.89 31.51
C LYS A 82 -8.75 -40.42 31.93
N ALA A 83 -7.80 -40.10 32.82
CA ALA A 83 -7.50 -38.73 33.21
C ALA A 83 -6.97 -37.86 32.06
N ASN A 84 -6.12 -38.41 31.18
CA ASN A 84 -5.61 -37.69 30.01
C ASN A 84 -6.68 -37.39 28.95
N ASN A 85 -7.72 -38.23 28.81
CA ASN A 85 -8.86 -37.92 27.94
C ASN A 85 -9.72 -36.78 28.50
N VAL A 86 -9.86 -36.66 29.82
CA VAL A 86 -10.54 -35.53 30.47
C VAL A 86 -9.72 -34.23 30.33
N ILE A 87 -8.39 -34.31 30.42
CA ILE A 87 -7.49 -33.16 30.25
C ILE A 87 -7.45 -32.68 28.78
N LYS A 88 -7.52 -33.57 27.79
CA LYS A 88 -7.61 -33.22 26.36
C LYS A 88 -8.98 -32.62 25.96
N LYS A 89 -10.07 -32.91 26.68
CA LYS A 89 -11.40 -32.32 26.44
C LYS A 89 -11.62 -30.95 27.10
N LYS A 90 -10.92 -30.63 28.20
CA LYS A 90 -10.95 -29.30 28.85
C LYS A 90 -10.67 -28.09 27.95
N PRO A 91 -9.72 -28.11 26.99
CA PRO A 91 -9.49 -26.97 26.09
C PRO A 91 -10.61 -26.77 25.05
N ILE A 92 -11.37 -27.81 24.71
CA ILE A 92 -12.49 -27.73 23.76
C ILE A 92 -13.68 -27.04 24.43
N ILE A 93 -14.05 -27.53 25.61
CA ILE A 93 -15.15 -26.96 26.43
C ILE A 93 -14.87 -25.48 26.77
N ARG A 94 -13.61 -25.12 27.10
CA ARG A 94 -13.22 -23.71 27.31
C ARG A 94 -13.34 -22.83 26.07
N LYS A 95 -13.13 -23.37 24.87
CA LYS A 95 -13.28 -22.61 23.61
C LYS A 95 -14.75 -22.36 23.29
N GLU A 96 -15.61 -23.34 23.55
CA GLU A 96 -17.07 -23.22 23.34
C GLU A 96 -17.70 -22.23 24.33
N ILE A 97 -17.40 -22.34 25.62
CA ILE A 97 -17.88 -21.39 26.64
C ILE A 97 -17.40 -19.96 26.33
N LYS A 98 -16.16 -19.79 25.83
CA LYS A 98 -15.68 -18.47 25.38
C LYS A 98 -16.41 -17.95 24.14
N LYS A 99 -16.78 -18.83 23.20
CA LYS A 99 -17.56 -18.43 22.01
C LYS A 99 -18.98 -18.02 22.38
N GLU A 100 -19.63 -18.73 23.28
CA GLU A 100 -20.98 -18.38 23.74
C GLU A 100 -20.98 -17.10 24.56
N THR A 101 -20.07 -16.96 25.52
CA THR A 101 -19.97 -15.73 26.33
C THR A 101 -19.62 -14.49 25.50
N THR A 102 -18.86 -14.64 24.40
CA THR A 102 -18.61 -13.52 23.47
C THR A 102 -19.80 -13.22 22.57
N LYS A 103 -20.61 -14.21 22.20
CA LYS A 103 -21.88 -13.99 21.49
C LYS A 103 -22.90 -13.24 22.36
N VAL A 104 -23.08 -13.68 23.61
CA VAL A 104 -23.99 -13.04 24.57
C VAL A 104 -23.58 -11.58 24.81
N LYS A 105 -22.29 -11.34 25.09
CA LYS A 105 -21.77 -9.97 25.27
C LYS A 105 -21.95 -9.09 24.04
N ARG A 106 -21.87 -9.64 22.82
CA ARG A 106 -22.10 -8.89 21.58
C ARG A 106 -23.57 -8.53 21.38
N ALA A 107 -24.49 -9.44 21.72
CA ALA A 107 -25.92 -9.17 21.67
C ALA A 107 -26.32 -8.08 22.67
N GLU A 108 -25.87 -8.21 23.92
CA GLU A 108 -26.12 -7.23 24.99
C GLU A 108 -25.53 -5.84 24.66
N LEU A 109 -24.31 -5.79 24.09
CA LEU A 109 -23.72 -4.54 23.59
C LEU A 109 -24.50 -3.93 22.43
N LYS A 110 -25.14 -4.74 21.59
CA LYS A 110 -25.92 -4.27 20.45
C LYS A 110 -27.22 -3.65 20.93
N GLU A 111 -27.95 -4.34 21.82
CA GLU A 111 -29.18 -3.81 22.43
C GLU A 111 -28.91 -2.53 23.21
N ARG A 112 -27.84 -2.48 24.01
CA ARG A 112 -27.46 -1.28 24.75
C ARG A 112 -27.13 -0.10 23.82
N ARG A 113 -26.49 -0.35 22.67
CA ARG A 113 -26.23 0.70 21.67
C ARG A 113 -27.52 1.20 21.04
N GLU A 114 -28.43 0.31 20.67
CA GLU A 114 -29.71 0.67 20.06
C GLU A 114 -30.55 1.53 21.02
N GLN A 115 -30.63 1.14 22.30
CA GLN A 115 -31.32 1.92 23.34
C GLN A 115 -30.71 3.32 23.52
N ILE A 116 -29.37 3.42 23.61
CA ILE A 116 -28.68 4.72 23.73
C ILE A 116 -28.92 5.58 22.48
N THR A 117 -28.90 5.01 21.28
CA THR A 117 -29.16 5.77 20.06
C THR A 117 -30.60 6.28 19.97
N ALA A 118 -31.57 5.54 20.49
CA ALA A 118 -32.98 5.93 20.50
C ALA A 118 -33.23 7.08 21.48
N THR A 119 -32.70 7.00 22.70
CA THR A 119 -32.86 8.05 23.72
C THR A 119 -32.17 9.34 23.31
N VAL A 120 -30.96 9.25 22.73
CA VAL A 120 -30.25 10.42 22.20
C VAL A 120 -31.03 11.06 21.04
N LYS A 121 -31.56 10.28 20.10
CA LYS A 121 -32.35 10.84 18.98
C LYS A 121 -33.65 11.51 19.43
N ALA A 122 -34.31 10.98 20.45
CA ALA A 122 -35.57 11.52 20.97
C ALA A 122 -35.38 12.83 21.75
N GLY A 123 -34.24 13.02 22.40
CA GLY A 123 -33.93 14.22 23.19
C GLY A 123 -33.34 15.39 22.40
N LEU A 124 -33.12 15.23 21.08
CA LEU A 124 -32.52 16.29 20.26
C LEU A 124 -33.56 17.32 19.81
N THR A 125 -33.28 18.59 20.10
CA THR A 125 -34.03 19.73 19.53
C THR A 125 -33.73 19.87 18.03
N ASP A 126 -34.59 20.56 17.28
CA ASP A 126 -34.42 20.70 15.83
C ASP A 126 -33.13 21.46 15.46
N GLU A 127 -32.73 22.46 16.25
CA GLU A 127 -31.44 23.15 16.11
C GLU A 127 -30.23 22.20 16.25
N GLN A 128 -30.31 21.22 17.17
CA GLN A 128 -29.25 20.24 17.35
C GLN A 128 -29.19 19.25 16.17
N LYS A 129 -30.35 18.91 15.58
CA LYS A 129 -30.40 18.04 14.39
C LYS A 129 -29.76 18.74 13.19
N GLU A 130 -30.01 20.03 13.03
CA GLU A 130 -29.42 20.84 11.96
C GLU A 130 -27.90 20.97 12.11
N LYS A 131 -27.40 21.30 13.31
CA LYS A 131 -25.95 21.32 13.60
C LYS A 131 -25.28 19.96 13.36
N LEU A 132 -25.96 18.85 13.66
CA LEU A 132 -25.45 17.51 13.35
C LEU A 132 -25.44 17.22 11.84
N ALA A 133 -26.44 17.70 11.09
CA ALA A 133 -26.46 17.56 9.64
C ALA A 133 -25.29 18.33 9.00
N GLN A 134 -25.08 19.59 9.40
CA GLN A 134 -23.95 20.42 8.97
C GLN A 134 -22.60 19.76 9.29
N ARG A 135 -22.39 19.32 10.55
CA ARG A 135 -21.17 18.59 10.94
C ARG A 135 -20.95 17.32 10.13
N ARG A 136 -22.02 16.60 9.75
CA ARG A 136 -21.92 15.40 8.91
C ARG A 136 -21.51 15.75 7.49
N GLU A 137 -22.00 16.84 6.93
CA GLU A 137 -21.65 17.30 5.59
C GLU A 137 -20.21 17.79 5.53
N GLU A 138 -19.80 18.66 6.46
CA GLU A 138 -18.40 19.09 6.60
C GLU A 138 -17.45 17.90 6.79
N PHE A 139 -17.84 16.94 7.64
CA PHE A 139 -17.04 15.75 7.87
C PHE A 139 -16.93 14.87 6.62
N LYS A 140 -18.01 14.72 5.85
CA LYS A 140 -17.99 14.02 4.56
C LYS A 140 -17.05 14.72 3.58
N GLN A 141 -17.14 16.05 3.44
CA GLN A 141 -16.27 16.84 2.59
C GLN A 141 -14.79 16.68 2.98
N ARG A 142 -14.46 16.87 4.26
CA ARG A 142 -13.11 16.67 4.80
C ARG A 142 -12.57 15.25 4.54
N ILE A 143 -13.42 14.22 4.67
CA ILE A 143 -13.02 12.84 4.34
C ILE A 143 -12.74 12.69 2.85
N THR A 144 -13.59 13.25 1.99
CA THR A 144 -13.41 13.16 0.53
C THR A 144 -12.13 13.84 0.07
N GLU A 145 -11.79 15.01 0.61
CA GLU A 145 -10.54 15.72 0.33
C GLU A 145 -9.31 14.96 0.83
N LYS A 146 -9.35 14.47 2.08
CA LYS A 146 -8.28 13.61 2.63
C LYS A 146 -8.09 12.33 1.82
N ARG A 147 -9.15 11.79 1.24
CA ARG A 147 -9.06 10.64 0.35
C ARG A 147 -8.43 11.03 -0.99
N LYS A 148 -8.88 12.13 -1.62
CA LYS A 148 -8.31 12.65 -2.87
C LYS A 148 -6.81 12.92 -2.73
N THR A 149 -6.39 13.63 -1.69
CA THR A 149 -4.96 13.92 -1.41
C THR A 149 -4.12 12.65 -1.21
N ARG A 150 -4.66 11.62 -0.57
CA ARG A 150 -3.95 10.33 -0.42
C ARG A 150 -3.82 9.59 -1.75
N ILE A 151 -4.87 9.60 -2.57
CA ILE A 151 -4.86 8.95 -3.88
C ILE A 151 -3.87 9.67 -4.80
N THR A 152 -3.92 11.00 -4.92
CA THR A 152 -2.98 11.78 -5.74
C THR A 152 -1.53 11.58 -5.28
N ALA A 153 -1.29 11.55 -3.96
CA ALA A 153 0.05 11.29 -3.43
C ALA A 153 0.53 9.86 -3.74
N PHE A 154 -0.37 8.87 -3.73
CA PHE A 154 -0.05 7.49 -4.09
C PHE A 154 0.25 7.36 -5.59
N GLU A 155 -0.61 7.92 -6.43
CA GLU A 155 -0.45 8.02 -7.88
C GLU A 155 0.91 8.62 -8.25
N LYS A 156 1.24 9.82 -7.74
CA LYS A 156 2.52 10.47 -8.01
C LYS A 156 3.72 9.59 -7.65
N LYS A 157 3.65 8.89 -6.51
CA LYS A 157 4.71 7.96 -6.09
C LYS A 157 4.80 6.74 -6.99
N MET A 158 3.67 6.21 -7.45
CA MET A 158 3.60 5.05 -8.33
C MET A 158 4.14 5.39 -9.72
N THR A 159 3.62 6.42 -10.37
CA THR A 159 4.06 6.87 -11.71
C THR A 159 5.55 7.21 -11.72
N LYS A 160 6.03 7.93 -10.69
CA LYS A 160 7.47 8.24 -10.55
C LYS A 160 8.34 6.98 -10.46
N ARG A 161 7.87 5.92 -9.79
CA ARG A 161 8.62 4.65 -9.68
C ARG A 161 8.65 3.90 -11.00
N LEU A 162 7.54 3.87 -11.73
CA LEU A 162 7.46 3.24 -13.05
C LEU A 162 8.35 3.98 -14.06
N GLN A 163 8.23 5.31 -14.16
CA GLN A 163 9.10 6.13 -15.01
C GLN A 163 10.57 5.94 -14.66
N ALA A 164 10.92 5.90 -13.37
CA ALA A 164 12.30 5.65 -12.96
C ALA A 164 12.80 4.25 -13.36
N ALA A 165 11.93 3.25 -13.46
CA ALA A 165 12.28 1.93 -13.95
C ALA A 165 12.51 1.95 -15.47
N VAL A 166 11.60 2.55 -16.24
CA VAL A 166 11.73 2.69 -17.70
C VAL A 166 12.98 3.50 -18.08
N ASN A 167 13.24 4.62 -17.41
CA ASN A 167 14.46 5.42 -17.60
C ASN A 167 15.77 4.64 -17.31
N ARG A 168 15.72 3.59 -16.48
CA ARG A 168 16.88 2.70 -16.26
C ARG A 168 17.05 1.74 -17.42
N LEU A 169 15.96 1.26 -18.02
CA LEU A 169 16.00 0.43 -19.23
C LEU A 169 16.58 1.22 -20.40
N ASP A 170 16.15 2.47 -20.61
CA ASP A 170 16.72 3.38 -21.62
C ASP A 170 18.25 3.47 -21.49
N LYS A 171 18.73 3.80 -20.29
CA LYS A 171 20.17 3.90 -20.01
C LYS A 171 20.94 2.60 -20.18
N LEU A 172 20.28 1.45 -20.04
CA LEU A 172 20.88 0.15 -20.28
C LEU A 172 20.94 -0.14 -21.78
N ALA A 173 19.86 0.12 -22.51
CA ALA A 173 19.80 -0.02 -23.97
C ALA A 173 20.87 0.85 -24.65
N ASP A 174 20.98 2.13 -24.28
CA ASP A 174 22.00 3.04 -24.84
C ASP A 174 23.43 2.58 -24.54
N ARG A 175 23.66 2.03 -23.34
CA ARG A 175 24.98 1.50 -22.97
C ARG A 175 25.33 0.25 -23.76
N ILE A 176 24.36 -0.63 -24.02
CA ILE A 176 24.56 -1.82 -24.83
C ILE A 176 24.82 -1.41 -26.28
N GLN A 177 24.03 -0.49 -26.83
CA GLN A 177 24.25 0.05 -28.17
C GLN A 177 25.64 0.66 -28.33
N SER A 178 26.06 1.53 -27.40
CA SER A 178 27.42 2.11 -27.42
C SER A 178 28.53 1.06 -27.30
N ARG A 179 28.26 -0.10 -26.67
CA ARG A 179 29.21 -1.22 -26.64
C ARG A 179 29.23 -2.01 -27.93
N LEU A 180 28.07 -2.24 -28.55
CA LEU A 180 27.96 -2.87 -29.88
C LEU A 180 28.75 -2.09 -30.92
N GLU A 181 28.60 -0.76 -30.94
CA GLU A 181 29.35 0.13 -31.84
C GLU A 181 30.88 0.04 -31.64
N LYS A 182 31.36 -0.32 -30.45
CA LYS A 182 32.81 -0.43 -30.18
C LYS A 182 33.41 -1.77 -30.58
N ILE A 183 32.58 -2.79 -30.82
CA ILE A 183 33.02 -4.15 -31.16
C ILE A 183 32.60 -4.57 -32.57
N SER A 184 31.94 -3.68 -33.31
CA SER A 184 31.48 -3.90 -34.68
C SER A 184 32.59 -4.38 -35.62
N ASP A 185 33.84 -3.97 -35.36
CA ASP A 185 34.99 -4.32 -36.20
C ASP A 185 35.46 -5.76 -36.01
N ARG A 186 34.99 -6.45 -34.95
CA ARG A 186 35.48 -7.77 -34.54
C ARG A 186 34.41 -8.85 -34.52
N VAL A 187 33.14 -8.46 -34.42
CA VAL A 187 32.01 -9.37 -34.26
C VAL A 187 30.85 -8.84 -35.10
N ASP A 188 30.14 -9.73 -35.79
CA ASP A 188 28.89 -9.36 -36.45
C ASP A 188 27.84 -8.95 -35.40
N ILE A 189 27.45 -7.68 -35.43
CA ILE A 189 26.47 -7.09 -34.50
C ILE A 189 25.08 -6.95 -35.10
N THR A 190 24.82 -7.48 -36.30
CA THR A 190 23.58 -7.24 -37.05
C THR A 190 22.34 -7.67 -36.26
N GLU A 191 22.33 -8.90 -35.73
CA GLU A 191 21.22 -9.43 -34.94
C GLU A 191 21.03 -8.68 -33.61
N ALA A 192 22.13 -8.42 -32.90
CA ALA A 192 22.09 -7.70 -31.62
C ALA A 192 21.57 -6.26 -31.78
N THR A 193 21.89 -5.61 -32.90
CA THR A 193 21.43 -4.25 -33.22
C THR A 193 19.93 -4.24 -33.51
N ALA A 194 19.43 -5.22 -34.27
CA ALA A 194 18.00 -5.38 -34.51
C ALA A 194 17.21 -5.63 -33.21
N LEU A 195 17.70 -6.51 -32.34
CA LEU A 195 17.09 -6.78 -31.04
C LEU A 195 17.04 -5.53 -30.15
N ILE A 196 18.12 -4.74 -30.10
CA ILE A 196 18.14 -3.48 -29.35
C ILE A 196 17.15 -2.46 -29.91
N SER A 197 16.97 -2.40 -31.23
CA SER A 197 15.97 -1.53 -31.86
C SER A 197 14.57 -1.87 -31.38
N ASN A 198 14.19 -3.16 -31.43
CA ASN A 198 12.87 -3.61 -30.95
C ASN A 198 12.69 -3.31 -29.46
N ILE A 199 13.72 -3.54 -28.63
CA ILE A 199 13.67 -3.22 -27.21
C ILE A 199 13.46 -1.71 -26.97
N LYS A 200 14.03 -0.84 -27.81
CA LYS A 200 13.80 0.62 -27.70
C LYS A 200 12.36 1.00 -28.05
N GLU A 201 11.73 0.32 -29.00
CA GLU A 201 10.30 0.47 -29.29
C GLU A 201 9.46 0.04 -28.07
N ASP A 202 9.74 -1.13 -27.49
CA ASP A 202 9.05 -1.59 -26.26
C ASP A 202 9.17 -0.57 -25.10
N ILE A 203 10.36 0.05 -24.95
CA ILE A 203 10.60 1.08 -23.95
C ILE A 203 9.76 2.34 -24.23
N GLN A 204 9.64 2.74 -25.50
CA GLN A 204 8.80 3.87 -25.90
C GLN A 204 7.31 3.60 -25.63
N ASP A 205 6.83 2.39 -25.91
CA ASP A 205 5.47 1.97 -25.60
C ASP A 205 5.19 2.00 -24.09
N LEU A 206 6.15 1.55 -23.27
CA LEU A 206 6.07 1.66 -21.81
C LEU A 206 5.94 3.12 -21.33
N HIS A 207 6.65 4.07 -21.95
CA HIS A 207 6.48 5.50 -21.63
C HIS A 207 5.06 5.97 -21.96
N THR A 208 4.53 5.61 -23.12
CA THR A 208 3.15 5.91 -23.52
C THR A 208 2.13 5.33 -22.56
N TRP A 209 2.28 4.05 -22.18
CA TRP A 209 1.36 3.39 -21.26
C TRP A 209 1.34 4.05 -19.88
N ILE A 210 2.51 4.43 -19.36
CA ILE A 210 2.60 5.15 -18.09
C ILE A 210 1.98 6.55 -18.19
N GLY A 211 2.11 7.22 -19.34
CA GLY A 211 1.43 8.49 -19.62
C GLY A 211 -0.09 8.34 -19.54
N ASN A 212 -0.63 7.36 -20.27
CA ASN A 212 -2.07 7.06 -20.31
C ASN A 212 -2.65 6.68 -18.95
N LEU A 213 -1.86 5.98 -18.12
CA LEU A 213 -2.26 5.63 -16.75
C LEU A 213 -2.60 6.85 -15.89
N SER A 214 -1.86 7.95 -16.08
CA SER A 214 -2.08 9.20 -15.33
C SER A 214 -3.42 9.83 -15.74
N SER A 215 -3.72 9.87 -17.05
CA SER A 215 -5.00 10.36 -17.56
C SER A 215 -6.20 9.51 -17.08
N LYS A 216 -6.04 8.18 -17.00
CA LYS A 216 -7.07 7.30 -16.43
C LYS A 216 -7.31 7.58 -14.94
N LEU A 217 -6.25 7.84 -14.17
CA LEU A 217 -6.38 8.17 -12.75
C LEU A 217 -7.10 9.51 -12.51
N GLU A 218 -6.93 10.48 -13.40
CA GLU A 218 -7.71 11.73 -13.34
C GLU A 218 -9.21 11.49 -13.53
N SER A 219 -9.59 10.56 -14.41
CA SER A 219 -11.00 10.19 -14.63
C SER A 219 -11.67 9.54 -13.41
N VAL A 220 -10.88 8.90 -12.52
CA VAL A 220 -11.40 8.27 -11.29
C VAL A 220 -12.08 9.30 -10.37
N TYR A 221 -11.61 10.55 -10.37
CA TYR A 221 -12.18 11.60 -9.51
C TYR A 221 -13.53 12.11 -10.00
N ALA A 222 -13.85 11.89 -11.28
CA ALA A 222 -15.08 12.34 -11.93
C ALA A 222 -16.13 11.22 -12.08
N SER A 223 -15.75 9.96 -11.86
CA SER A 223 -16.63 8.81 -12.04
C SER A 223 -17.55 8.54 -10.85
N ASP A 224 -18.77 8.07 -11.17
CA ASP A 224 -19.76 7.60 -10.20
C ASP A 224 -19.37 6.27 -9.54
N ASP A 225 -18.59 5.43 -10.23
CA ASP A 225 -18.03 4.19 -9.68
C ASP A 225 -16.48 4.20 -9.68
N PRO A 226 -15.86 4.86 -8.69
CA PRO A 226 -14.40 4.91 -8.60
C PRO A 226 -13.79 3.53 -8.34
N LYS A 227 -14.55 2.55 -7.81
CA LYS A 227 -13.99 1.23 -7.47
C LYS A 227 -13.69 0.42 -8.73
N ALA A 228 -14.61 0.41 -9.69
CA ALA A 228 -14.41 -0.27 -10.96
C ALA A 228 -13.15 0.24 -11.68
N ILE A 229 -13.03 1.56 -11.83
CA ILE A 229 -11.88 2.18 -12.49
C ILE A 229 -10.57 1.89 -11.74
N PHE A 230 -10.58 1.85 -10.40
CA PHE A 230 -9.38 1.48 -9.64
C PHE A 230 -8.92 0.04 -9.88
N GLU A 231 -9.83 -0.90 -10.12
CA GLU A 231 -9.42 -2.28 -10.45
C GLU A 231 -8.83 -2.36 -11.87
N GLU A 232 -9.35 -1.58 -12.82
CA GLU A 232 -8.76 -1.45 -14.16
C GLU A 232 -7.35 -0.85 -14.10
N VAL A 233 -7.17 0.26 -13.38
CA VAL A 233 -5.86 0.88 -13.16
C VAL A 233 -4.87 -0.11 -12.53
N ARG A 234 -5.32 -0.95 -11.59
CA ARG A 234 -4.46 -1.98 -10.98
C ARG A 234 -4.08 -3.07 -11.97
N ALA A 235 -4.98 -3.48 -12.84
CA ALA A 235 -4.69 -4.48 -13.88
C ALA A 235 -3.63 -3.94 -14.84
N GLU A 236 -3.81 -2.70 -15.33
CA GLU A 236 -2.88 -2.02 -16.23
C GLU A 236 -1.50 -1.81 -15.58
N VAL A 237 -1.44 -1.43 -14.30
CA VAL A 237 -0.16 -1.34 -13.56
C VAL A 237 0.56 -2.69 -13.51
N LYS A 238 -0.17 -3.80 -13.31
CA LYS A 238 0.44 -5.14 -13.29
C LYS A 238 1.01 -5.51 -14.65
N GLU A 239 0.30 -5.16 -15.72
CA GLU A 239 0.73 -5.37 -17.10
C GLU A 239 1.99 -4.57 -17.41
N ILE A 240 2.01 -3.26 -17.12
CA ILE A 240 3.20 -2.40 -17.24
C ILE A 240 4.40 -3.01 -16.48
N VAL A 241 4.18 -3.48 -15.24
CA VAL A 241 5.25 -4.11 -14.44
C VAL A 241 5.72 -5.44 -15.04
N SER A 242 4.84 -6.19 -15.70
CA SER A 242 5.19 -7.41 -16.41
C SER A 242 6.07 -7.09 -17.61
N GLU A 243 5.67 -6.11 -18.42
CA GLU A 243 6.42 -5.70 -19.60
C GLU A 243 7.79 -5.11 -19.24
N ILE A 244 7.89 -4.26 -18.22
CA ILE A 244 9.20 -3.79 -17.71
C ILE A 244 10.15 -4.96 -17.39
N LYS A 245 9.63 -6.06 -16.83
CA LYS A 245 10.44 -7.25 -16.54
C LYS A 245 10.79 -8.02 -17.81
N ALA A 246 9.88 -8.12 -18.77
CA ALA A 246 10.12 -8.75 -20.06
C ALA A 246 11.21 -8.01 -20.83
N THR A 247 11.08 -6.68 -20.99
CA THR A 247 12.09 -5.81 -21.62
C THR A 247 13.45 -5.92 -20.92
N HIS A 248 13.48 -5.95 -19.59
CA HIS A 248 14.73 -6.17 -18.85
C HIS A 248 15.36 -7.54 -19.15
N ARG A 249 14.56 -8.61 -19.26
CA ARG A 249 15.07 -9.94 -19.62
C ARG A 249 15.63 -9.96 -21.03
N ALA A 250 14.94 -9.34 -21.98
CA ALA A 250 15.43 -9.20 -23.36
C ALA A 250 16.79 -8.48 -23.41
N LEU A 251 16.96 -7.39 -22.66
CA LEU A 251 18.26 -6.71 -22.53
C LEU A 251 19.36 -7.63 -21.98
N VAL A 252 19.04 -8.45 -20.97
CA VAL A 252 20.00 -9.42 -20.40
C VAL A 252 20.36 -10.50 -21.40
N GLU A 253 19.41 -10.96 -22.21
CA GLU A 253 19.61 -11.96 -23.25
C GLU A 253 20.52 -11.43 -24.37
N VAL A 254 20.31 -10.19 -24.84
CA VAL A 254 21.23 -9.53 -25.78
C VAL A 254 22.65 -9.44 -25.23
N VAL A 255 22.82 -9.13 -23.94
CA VAL A 255 24.15 -9.11 -23.32
C VAL A 255 24.77 -10.51 -23.23
N ALA A 256 23.95 -11.53 -22.98
CA ALA A 256 24.41 -12.91 -22.89
C ALA A 256 24.88 -13.43 -24.25
N SER A 257 24.10 -13.21 -25.33
CA SER A 257 24.48 -13.58 -26.69
C SER A 257 25.73 -12.83 -27.15
N LEU A 258 25.83 -11.55 -26.84
CA LEU A 258 27.03 -10.78 -27.19
C LEU A 258 28.29 -11.31 -26.52
N LYS A 259 28.16 -11.74 -25.25
CA LYS A 259 29.29 -12.31 -24.51
C LYS A 259 29.76 -13.65 -25.11
N THR A 260 28.83 -14.47 -25.63
CA THR A 260 29.20 -15.72 -26.31
C THR A 260 29.89 -15.43 -27.63
N SER A 261 29.36 -14.52 -28.45
CA SER A 261 29.95 -14.16 -29.74
C SER A 261 31.35 -13.56 -29.60
N ILE A 262 31.58 -12.70 -28.60
CA ILE A 262 32.93 -12.15 -28.33
C ILE A 262 33.91 -13.26 -27.92
N LYS A 263 33.45 -14.24 -27.13
CA LYS A 263 34.31 -15.34 -26.67
C LYS A 263 34.71 -16.26 -27.83
N GLU A 264 33.79 -16.50 -28.76
CA GLU A 264 34.03 -17.29 -29.97
C GLU A 264 35.03 -16.56 -30.90
N ALA A 265 34.80 -15.28 -31.20
CA ALA A 265 35.73 -14.48 -32.01
C ALA A 265 37.15 -14.44 -31.42
N ALA A 266 37.27 -14.30 -30.09
CA ALA A 266 38.58 -14.31 -29.43
C ALA A 266 39.28 -15.69 -29.46
N ALA A 267 38.53 -16.79 -29.58
CA ALA A 267 39.10 -18.12 -29.74
C ALA A 267 39.64 -18.34 -31.16
N ASP A 268 38.95 -17.81 -32.18
CA ASP A 268 39.36 -17.87 -33.57
C ASP A 268 40.64 -17.04 -33.83
N ASP A 269 40.72 -15.84 -33.24
CA ASP A 269 41.93 -15.00 -33.28
C ASP A 269 43.15 -15.70 -32.64
N ALA A 270 42.93 -16.46 -31.56
CA ALA A 270 44.01 -17.20 -30.87
C ALA A 270 44.46 -18.45 -31.66
N ALA A 271 43.57 -19.07 -32.43
CA ALA A 271 43.91 -20.19 -33.30
C ALA A 271 44.77 -19.73 -34.48
N THR A 272 44.41 -18.63 -35.12
CA THR A 272 45.14 -18.08 -36.28
C THR A 272 46.52 -17.51 -35.93
N ALA A 273 46.75 -17.08 -34.69
CA ALA A 273 48.05 -16.57 -34.26
C ALA A 273 49.12 -17.66 -33.97
N ASN A 274 48.75 -18.94 -33.94
CA ASN A 274 49.66 -20.07 -33.68
C ASN A 274 50.02 -20.87 -34.96
N GLU A 275 49.47 -20.52 -36.12
CA GLU A 275 49.91 -20.99 -37.44
C GLU A 275 50.97 -20.06 -38.04
#